data_AF-A0A087UKK5-F1
#
_entry.id   AF-A0A087UKK5-F1
#
_cell.length_a   1.000
_cell.length_b   1.000
_cell.length_c   1.000
_cell.angle_alpha   90.00
_cell.angle_beta   90.00
_cell.angle_gamma   90.00
#
_symmetry.space_group_name_H-M   'P 1'
#
loop_
_entity.id
_entity.type
_entity.pdbx_description
1 polymer ?
#
loop_
_entity_poly.entity_id
_entity_poly.type
_entity_poly.pdbx_seq_one_letter_code
_entity_poly.pdbx_strand_id
1 'polypeptide(L)'
;MFSKKPHSDVKKSSQKVLDAKKDCLSRLKHLRIVLENSDTSEAKSFFESNYSHIYYIFYDVFICAESNLKQRAHHRTNREDLEIVRFIFEKLLVLLPELVNRRWQCHSIQRIMKKFLHCGNSIKLRREGVRLFILWYQILGENAPEELDSIFMSLVPGIIPGVPNPYMMSQSSNQNHGLFNRGSTTVETYQETSTFYASTTDVAESGPVCPIEITPILPPLSGEQMPEDSTRFYLDCLLEFMVSQVCKVEWREKTEARYMKCFHFIFEKFKKHYLPHLFPSYSYTTNLFSPSLDLPVLRYERDIRIEHDSTRFPHKDTLYHCQSTVIRWVTHFTQCMKKANVTFQQPVLPETPEQNESNRPAAPSDADNQSTTNLLTTSTFGLERDPSSTSLGNDDLSFRDYAVVKETLYSSRENINMVNEIFRQAFLMQFNYASTMRKVVAVYKEWIHKNSPEKPLFLEEPSAASMETKEEKNDA
;
A
#
# COMPACT_ATOMS: atom_id res chain seq x y z
N MET A 1 15.44 26.47 -34.52
CA MET A 1 16.57 26.45 -33.56
C MET A 1 16.34 25.32 -32.58
N PHE A 2 17.23 24.32 -32.58
CA PHE A 2 17.07 23.07 -31.82
C PHE A 2 17.27 23.29 -30.30
N SER A 3 16.30 22.83 -29.50
CA SER A 3 16.36 22.80 -28.04
C SER A 3 17.37 21.75 -27.55
N LYS A 4 18.60 22.19 -27.26
CA LYS A 4 19.65 21.39 -26.56
C LYS A 4 19.76 21.74 -25.07
N LYS A 5 18.79 22.46 -24.49
CA LYS A 5 18.92 23.06 -23.15
C LYS A 5 18.78 22.13 -21.92
N PRO A 6 18.00 21.03 -21.89
CA PRO A 6 17.71 20.35 -20.62
C PRO A 6 18.96 19.76 -19.95
N HIS A 7 19.87 19.17 -20.72
CA HIS A 7 21.05 18.48 -20.20
C HIS A 7 22.11 19.41 -19.57
N SER A 8 22.21 20.66 -20.05
CA SER A 8 23.12 21.68 -19.48
C SER A 8 22.71 22.08 -18.07
N ASP A 9 21.40 22.19 -17.83
CA ASP A 9 20.86 22.64 -16.56
C ASP A 9 20.91 21.54 -15.48
N VAL A 10 20.82 20.27 -15.89
CA VAL A 10 21.06 19.10 -15.03
C VAL A 10 22.50 19.06 -14.51
N LYS A 11 23.49 19.25 -15.38
CA LYS A 11 24.91 19.24 -14.99
C LYS A 11 25.25 20.35 -13.99
N LYS A 12 24.74 21.57 -14.23
CA LYS A 12 24.91 22.70 -13.30
C LYS A 12 24.21 22.43 -11.97
N SER A 13 22.99 21.89 -11.98
CA SER A 13 22.25 21.57 -10.76
C SER A 13 22.94 20.45 -9.97
N SER A 14 23.44 19.42 -10.63
CA SER A 14 24.22 18.34 -10.01
C SER A 14 25.45 18.87 -9.29
N GLN A 15 26.19 19.81 -9.90
CA GLN A 15 27.32 20.46 -9.23
C GLN A 15 26.89 21.25 -7.99
N LYS A 16 25.74 21.95 -8.06
CA LYS A 16 25.18 22.70 -6.93
C LYS A 16 24.70 21.78 -5.80
N VAL A 17 24.23 20.57 -6.10
CA VAL A 17 23.89 19.57 -5.06
C VAL A 17 25.13 19.19 -4.27
N LEU A 18 26.30 19.09 -4.91
CA LEU A 18 27.55 18.68 -4.26
C LEU A 18 28.31 19.83 -3.60
N ASP A 19 27.96 21.08 -3.90
CA ASP A 19 28.62 22.28 -3.38
C ASP A 19 28.32 22.51 -1.89
N ALA A 20 29.30 22.20 -1.03
CA ALA A 20 29.19 22.37 0.42
C ALA A 20 29.06 23.83 0.89
N LYS A 21 29.32 24.82 0.02
CA LYS A 21 29.13 26.24 0.36
C LYS A 21 27.66 26.66 0.32
N LYS A 22 26.80 25.86 -0.31
CA LYS A 22 25.35 26.09 -0.35
C LYS A 22 24.67 25.47 0.86
N ASP A 23 23.60 26.11 1.31
CA ASP A 23 22.74 25.56 2.36
C ASP A 23 22.00 24.29 1.89
N CYS A 24 21.66 23.42 2.83
CA CYS A 24 21.06 22.11 2.52
C CYS A 24 19.71 22.25 1.79
N LEU A 25 18.88 23.25 2.11
CA LEU A 25 17.59 23.43 1.45
C LEU A 25 17.75 23.81 -0.03
N SER A 26 18.66 24.73 -0.35
CA SER A 26 19.01 25.06 -1.73
C SER A 26 19.53 23.85 -2.50
N ARG A 27 20.37 23.03 -1.86
CA ARG A 27 20.93 21.81 -2.44
C ARG A 27 19.85 20.76 -2.68
N LEU A 28 18.89 20.60 -1.76
CA LEU A 28 17.74 19.71 -1.91
C LEU A 28 16.83 20.15 -3.07
N LYS A 29 16.59 21.46 -3.22
CA LYS A 29 15.84 22.04 -4.36
C LYS A 29 16.55 21.75 -5.70
N HIS A 30 17.87 21.86 -5.75
CA HIS A 30 18.64 21.46 -6.94
C HIS A 30 18.60 19.96 -7.20
N LEU A 31 18.59 19.12 -6.16
CA LEU A 31 18.45 17.67 -6.31
C LEU A 31 17.10 17.30 -6.92
N ARG A 32 16.01 17.97 -6.50
CA ARG A 32 14.70 17.81 -7.13
C ARG A 32 14.73 18.15 -8.62
N ILE A 33 15.38 19.26 -9.00
CA ILE A 33 15.55 19.63 -10.41
C ILE A 33 16.32 18.56 -11.19
N VAL A 34 17.40 18.01 -10.62
CA VAL A 34 18.15 16.90 -11.25
C VAL A 34 17.21 15.71 -11.49
N LEU A 35 16.45 15.30 -10.48
CA LEU A 35 15.53 14.16 -10.56
C LEU A 35 14.37 14.35 -11.55
N GLU A 36 13.86 15.58 -11.71
CA GLU A 36 12.79 15.90 -12.66
C GLU A 36 13.28 15.95 -14.12
N ASN A 37 14.60 16.04 -14.35
CA ASN A 37 15.20 16.23 -15.67
C ASN A 37 16.22 15.14 -16.07
N SER A 38 16.41 14.11 -15.24
CA SER A 38 17.29 12.96 -15.53
C SER A 38 16.44 11.71 -15.74
N ASP A 39 16.92 10.76 -16.53
CA ASP A 39 16.28 9.45 -16.58
C ASP A 39 16.55 8.64 -15.29
N THR A 40 15.80 7.56 -15.10
CA THR A 40 15.91 6.72 -13.89
C THR A 40 17.32 6.13 -13.71
N SER A 41 18.02 5.81 -14.80
CA SER A 41 19.35 5.20 -14.75
C SER A 41 20.41 6.22 -14.32
N GLU A 42 20.38 7.43 -14.87
CA GLU A 42 21.24 8.54 -14.49
C GLU A 42 20.98 8.96 -13.05
N ALA A 43 19.71 9.11 -12.66
CA ALA A 43 19.31 9.40 -11.29
C ALA A 43 19.84 8.34 -10.31
N LYS A 44 19.69 7.05 -10.64
CA LYS A 44 20.21 5.95 -9.83
C LYS A 44 21.73 6.03 -9.70
N SER A 45 22.45 6.19 -10.81
CA SER A 45 23.92 6.30 -10.80
C SER A 45 24.40 7.50 -9.96
N PHE A 46 23.70 8.63 -10.02
CA PHE A 46 24.02 9.81 -9.23
C PHE A 46 23.81 9.56 -7.73
N PHE A 47 22.71 8.91 -7.37
CA PHE A 47 22.42 8.52 -5.98
C PHE A 47 23.45 7.51 -5.46
N GLU A 48 23.75 6.45 -6.19
CA GLU A 48 24.73 5.43 -5.81
C GLU A 48 26.14 6.02 -5.62
N SER A 49 26.49 7.06 -6.39
CA SER A 49 27.80 7.72 -6.28
C SER A 49 27.89 8.69 -5.10
N ASN A 50 26.76 9.23 -4.64
CA ASN A 50 26.70 10.34 -3.67
C ASN A 50 25.77 10.06 -2.47
N TYR A 51 25.49 8.80 -2.18
CA TYR A 51 24.43 8.37 -1.24
C TYR A 51 24.53 9.02 0.14
N SER A 52 25.74 9.09 0.71
CA SER A 52 25.98 9.64 2.05
C SER A 52 25.71 11.14 2.09
N HIS A 53 26.17 11.87 1.07
CA HIS A 53 25.99 13.33 0.95
C HIS A 53 24.52 13.68 0.71
N ILE A 54 23.84 12.94 -0.18
CA ILE A 54 22.41 13.14 -0.45
C ILE A 54 21.59 12.88 0.81
N TYR A 55 21.89 11.81 1.54
CA TYR A 55 21.20 11.51 2.79
C TYR A 55 21.40 12.59 3.85
N TYR A 56 22.63 13.11 3.98
CA TYR A 56 22.93 14.22 4.88
C TYR A 56 22.07 15.46 4.56
N ILE A 57 22.04 15.88 3.29
CA ILE A 57 21.23 17.03 2.84
C ILE A 57 19.75 16.79 3.16
N PHE A 58 19.24 15.61 2.82
CA PHE A 58 17.85 15.23 3.07
C PHE A 58 17.51 15.26 4.56
N TYR A 59 18.35 14.64 5.40
CA TYR A 59 18.11 14.52 6.83
C TYR A 59 18.13 15.89 7.51
N ASP A 60 19.11 16.73 7.18
CA ASP A 60 19.22 18.09 7.72
C ASP A 60 17.98 18.92 7.40
N VAL A 61 17.55 18.90 6.13
CA VAL A 61 16.34 19.63 5.71
C VAL A 61 15.07 19.04 6.34
N PHE A 62 14.97 17.72 6.52
CA PHE A 62 13.85 17.10 7.24
C PHE A 62 13.75 17.63 8.68
N ILE A 63 14.86 17.68 9.41
CA ILE A 63 14.89 18.18 10.79
C ILE A 63 14.50 19.67 10.85
N CYS A 64 15.01 20.49 9.93
CA CYS A 64 14.61 21.89 9.82
C CYS A 64 13.12 22.05 9.50
N ALA A 65 12.60 21.29 8.53
CA ALA A 65 11.20 21.33 8.14
C ALA A 65 10.29 20.91 9.30
N GLU A 66 10.66 19.86 10.04
CA GLU A 66 9.93 19.42 11.24
C GLU A 66 9.87 20.52 12.31
N SER A 67 11.02 21.14 12.61
CA SER A 67 11.08 22.23 13.61
C SER A 67 10.24 23.43 13.19
N ASN A 68 10.32 23.82 11.92
CA ASN A 68 9.62 25.00 11.40
C ASN A 68 8.11 24.78 11.31
N LEU A 69 7.62 23.56 11.03
CA LEU A 69 6.20 23.27 10.98
C LEU A 69 5.52 23.26 12.36
N LYS A 70 6.28 23.05 13.44
CA LYS A 70 5.79 23.23 14.82
C LYS A 70 5.58 24.70 15.17
N GLN A 71 6.33 25.59 14.54
CA GLN A 71 6.19 27.03 14.71
C GLN A 71 5.09 27.52 13.75
N ARG A 72 4.00 28.12 14.27
CA ARG A 72 2.83 28.51 13.46
C ARG A 72 3.09 29.57 12.37
N ALA A 73 4.33 30.06 12.25
CA ALA A 73 4.74 31.03 11.24
C ALA A 73 5.05 30.35 9.89
N HIS A 74 4.67 30.99 8.78
CA HIS A 74 4.99 30.57 7.40
C HIS A 74 4.57 29.12 7.02
N HIS A 75 3.41 28.65 7.51
CA HIS A 75 2.89 27.31 7.24
C HIS A 75 2.84 26.91 5.75
N ARG A 76 2.65 27.85 4.82
CA ARG A 76 2.60 27.53 3.38
C ARG A 76 3.96 27.09 2.84
N THR A 77 5.00 27.91 3.03
CA THR A 77 6.37 27.60 2.57
C THR A 77 6.91 26.35 3.24
N ASN A 78 6.67 26.20 4.55
CA ASN A 78 7.13 25.03 5.30
C ASN A 78 6.47 23.72 4.82
N ARG A 79 5.23 23.78 4.30
CA ARG A 79 4.56 22.64 3.67
C ARG A 79 5.17 22.28 2.32
N GLU A 80 5.52 23.27 1.51
CA GLU A 80 6.21 23.04 0.23
C GLU A 80 7.57 22.37 0.46
N ASP A 81 8.32 22.82 1.47
CA ASP A 81 9.58 22.18 1.85
C ASP A 81 9.36 20.74 2.33
N LEU A 82 8.30 20.45 3.10
CA LEU A 82 7.95 19.08 3.50
C LEU A 82 7.59 18.19 2.30
N GLU A 83 6.89 18.71 1.29
CA GLU A 83 6.60 17.95 0.07
C GLU A 83 7.88 17.62 -0.71
N ILE A 84 8.85 18.53 -0.77
CA ILE A 84 10.17 18.24 -1.36
C ILE A 84 10.88 17.14 -0.55
N VAL A 85 10.87 17.25 0.78
CA VAL A 85 11.48 16.27 1.68
C VAL A 85 10.85 14.88 1.49
N ARG A 86 9.51 14.78 1.43
CA ARG A 86 8.78 13.54 1.14
C ARG A 86 9.18 12.97 -0.22
N PHE A 87 9.24 13.80 -1.26
CA PHE A 87 9.63 13.39 -2.61
C PHE A 87 11.05 12.83 -2.65
N ILE A 88 12.02 13.53 -2.04
CA ILE A 88 13.42 13.06 -1.99
C ILE A 88 13.55 11.79 -1.14
N PHE A 89 12.78 11.67 -0.05
CA PHE A 89 12.78 10.47 0.78
C PHE A 89 12.34 9.23 0.00
N GLU A 90 11.27 9.34 -0.79
CA GLU A 90 10.85 8.27 -1.69
C GLU A 90 11.96 7.89 -2.66
N LYS A 91 12.63 8.88 -3.27
CA LYS A 91 13.72 8.63 -4.22
C LYS A 91 14.94 7.99 -3.57
N LEU A 92 15.27 8.34 -2.33
CA LEU A 92 16.30 7.66 -1.54
C LEU A 92 15.97 6.17 -1.37
N LEU A 93 14.73 5.83 -1.02
CA LEU A 93 14.32 4.43 -0.86
C LEU A 93 14.35 3.69 -2.20
N VAL A 94 13.77 4.27 -3.25
CA VAL A 94 13.63 3.64 -4.57
C VAL A 94 14.99 3.46 -5.27
N LEU A 95 15.88 4.44 -5.20
CA LEU A 95 17.13 4.47 -5.99
C LEU A 95 18.34 3.87 -5.25
N LEU A 96 18.26 3.67 -3.93
CA LEU A 96 19.33 3.05 -3.13
C LEU A 96 18.89 1.74 -2.43
N PRO A 97 18.14 0.85 -3.10
CA PRO A 97 17.51 -0.26 -2.39
C PRO A 97 18.54 -1.29 -1.89
N GLU A 98 19.73 -1.39 -2.49
CA GLU A 98 20.81 -2.25 -2.00
C GLU A 98 21.37 -1.81 -0.65
N LEU A 99 21.52 -0.51 -0.43
CA LEU A 99 21.98 0.02 0.86
C LEU A 99 20.90 -0.13 1.92
N VAL A 100 19.66 0.22 1.56
CA VAL A 100 18.50 0.12 2.45
C VAL A 100 18.26 -1.32 2.86
N ASN A 101 18.34 -2.29 1.93
CA ASN A 101 18.23 -3.73 2.22
C ASN A 101 19.29 -4.22 3.22
N ARG A 102 20.47 -3.57 3.25
CA ARG A 102 21.56 -3.83 4.22
C ARG A 102 21.42 -2.99 5.51
N ARG A 103 20.22 -2.48 5.80
CA ARG A 103 19.91 -1.66 6.98
C ARG A 103 20.71 -0.35 7.06
N TRP A 104 21.20 0.17 5.94
CA TRP A 104 21.85 1.49 5.93
C TRP A 104 20.88 2.57 6.44
N GLN A 105 21.32 3.35 7.42
CA GLN A 105 20.52 4.40 8.07
C GLN A 105 19.20 3.90 8.69
N CYS A 106 19.08 2.61 9.00
CA CYS A 106 17.81 2.01 9.43
C CYS A 106 17.19 2.71 10.66
N HIS A 107 17.99 3.07 11.67
CA HIS A 107 17.48 3.75 12.86
C HIS A 107 16.98 5.17 12.58
N SER A 108 17.70 5.95 11.75
CA SER A 108 17.27 7.31 11.40
C SER A 108 16.04 7.28 10.50
N ILE A 109 15.97 6.35 9.53
CA ILE A 109 14.79 6.11 8.70
C ILE A 109 13.60 5.67 9.58
N GLN A 110 13.79 4.78 10.55
CA GLN A 110 12.73 4.35 11.46
C GLN A 110 12.14 5.55 12.24
N ARG A 111 12.99 6.47 12.73
CA ARG A 111 12.52 7.68 13.42
C ARG A 111 11.72 8.60 12.50
N ILE A 112 12.16 8.77 11.26
CA ILE A 112 11.43 9.53 10.23
C ILE A 112 10.06 8.88 9.97
N MET A 113 10.02 7.56 9.77
CA MET A 113 8.77 6.82 9.54
C MET A 113 7.79 6.96 10.69
N LYS A 114 8.25 6.84 11.94
CA LYS A 114 7.37 7.05 13.11
C LYS A 114 6.74 8.44 13.13
N LYS A 115 7.46 9.48 12.67
CA LYS A 115 6.93 10.85 12.56
C LYS A 115 5.92 11.00 11.41
N PHE A 116 6.17 10.39 10.25
CA PHE A 116 5.20 10.36 9.13
C PHE A 116 3.93 9.57 9.48
N LEU A 117 4.06 8.46 10.21
CA LEU A 117 2.96 7.57 10.60
C LEU A 117 2.17 8.04 11.82
N HIS A 118 2.58 9.14 12.47
CA HIS A 118 1.93 9.63 13.68
C HIS A 118 0.43 9.86 13.46
N CYS A 119 -0.42 9.34 14.36
CA CYS A 119 -1.88 9.37 14.23
C CYS A 119 -2.48 10.78 14.21
N GLY A 120 -1.81 11.74 14.86
CA GLY A 120 -2.18 13.16 14.87
C GLY A 120 -1.75 13.95 13.62
N ASN A 121 -1.15 13.33 12.60
CA ASN A 121 -0.94 13.99 11.31
C ASN A 121 -2.25 14.10 10.52
N SER A 122 -2.29 14.98 9.51
CA SER A 122 -3.34 14.99 8.50
C SER A 122 -3.46 13.62 7.83
N ILE A 123 -4.66 13.29 7.36
CA ILE A 123 -4.92 11.97 6.74
C ILE A 123 -4.04 11.79 5.52
N LYS A 124 -3.87 12.86 4.74
CA LYS A 124 -3.02 12.88 3.56
C LYS A 124 -1.58 12.52 3.91
N LEU A 125 -1.01 13.13 4.95
CA LEU A 125 0.36 12.86 5.36
C LEU A 125 0.51 11.45 5.96
N ARG A 126 -0.43 11.02 6.80
CA ARG A 126 -0.39 9.68 7.40
C ARG A 126 -0.53 8.59 6.34
N ARG A 127 -1.43 8.74 5.36
CA ARG A 127 -1.56 7.83 4.20
C ARG A 127 -0.23 7.70 3.45
N GLU A 128 0.46 8.82 3.23
CA GLU A 128 1.79 8.80 2.62
C GLU A 128 2.85 8.16 3.50
N GLY A 129 2.76 8.31 4.82
CA GLY A 129 3.56 7.55 5.77
C GLY A 129 3.37 6.05 5.62
N VAL A 130 2.13 5.57 5.47
CA VAL A 130 1.83 4.14 5.23
C VAL A 130 2.49 3.70 3.92
N ARG A 131 2.32 4.47 2.84
CA ARG A 131 2.90 4.17 1.54
C ARG A 131 4.43 4.05 1.59
N LEU A 132 5.09 5.04 2.18
CA LEU A 132 6.55 5.08 2.33
C LEU A 132 7.06 3.96 3.23
N PHE A 133 6.33 3.63 4.31
CA PHE A 133 6.67 2.52 5.18
C PHE A 133 6.61 1.19 4.43
N ILE A 134 5.55 0.93 3.66
CA ILE A 134 5.43 -0.30 2.86
C ILE A 134 6.55 -0.39 1.82
N LEU A 135 6.88 0.72 1.15
CA LEU A 135 8.01 0.81 0.24
C LEU A 135 9.36 0.49 0.93
N TRP A 136 9.59 1.00 2.13
CA TRP A 136 10.82 0.73 2.88
C TRP A 136 10.88 -0.71 3.41
N TYR A 137 9.77 -1.19 3.97
CA TYR A 137 9.68 -2.49 4.62
C TYR A 137 9.91 -3.64 3.63
N GLN A 138 9.38 -3.53 2.41
CA GLN A 138 9.63 -4.52 1.35
C GLN A 138 11.08 -4.55 0.86
N ILE A 139 11.78 -3.41 0.91
CA ILE A 139 13.19 -3.31 0.50
C ILE A 139 14.05 -4.01 1.54
N LEU A 140 13.73 -3.86 2.83
CA LEU A 140 14.37 -4.62 3.89
C LEU A 140 14.11 -6.12 3.75
N GLY A 141 12.87 -6.52 3.48
CA GLY A 141 12.50 -7.93 3.38
C GLY A 141 12.87 -8.70 4.64
N GLU A 142 13.45 -9.89 4.49
CA GLU A 142 13.95 -10.70 5.61
C GLU A 142 15.03 -10.00 6.47
N ASN A 143 15.67 -8.95 5.94
CA ASN A 143 16.59 -8.13 6.72
C ASN A 143 15.85 -7.09 7.59
N ALA A 144 14.52 -7.05 7.67
CA ALA A 144 13.83 -6.11 8.55
C ALA A 144 14.09 -6.44 10.04
N PRO A 145 14.40 -5.44 10.90
CA PRO A 145 14.37 -5.61 12.35
C PRO A 145 12.98 -5.96 12.86
N GLU A 146 12.89 -6.77 13.91
CA GLU A 146 11.61 -7.24 14.48
C GLU A 146 10.73 -6.09 14.98
N GLU A 147 11.32 -4.98 15.43
CA GLU A 147 10.54 -3.83 15.90
C GLU A 147 9.73 -3.16 14.77
N LEU A 148 10.10 -3.41 13.50
CA LEU A 148 9.33 -2.93 12.36
C LEU A 148 8.03 -3.71 12.18
N ASP A 149 7.95 -4.96 12.65
CA ASP A 149 6.70 -5.72 12.65
C ASP A 149 5.66 -5.02 13.52
N SER A 150 6.07 -4.46 14.66
CA SER A 150 5.18 -3.66 15.52
C SER A 150 4.65 -2.40 14.81
N ILE A 151 5.49 -1.75 13.99
CA ILE A 151 5.04 -0.61 13.17
C ILE A 151 4.06 -1.10 12.12
N PHE A 152 4.38 -2.19 11.41
CA PHE A 152 3.50 -2.80 10.40
C PHE A 152 2.14 -3.15 10.99
N MET A 153 2.10 -3.80 12.16
CA MET A 153 0.89 -4.15 12.90
C MET A 153 0.04 -2.92 13.28
N SER A 154 0.66 -1.76 13.50
CA SER A 154 -0.01 -0.51 13.87
C SER A 154 -0.57 0.32 12.69
N LEU A 155 -0.28 -0.07 11.44
CA LEU A 155 -0.69 0.70 10.26
C LEU A 155 -2.21 0.79 10.16
N VAL A 156 -2.90 -0.34 10.37
CA VAL A 156 -4.36 -0.43 10.40
C VAL A 156 -4.84 -0.44 11.86
N PRO A 157 -5.45 0.65 12.36
CA PRO A 157 -5.79 0.78 13.76
C PRO A 157 -6.93 -0.16 14.18
N GLY A 158 -6.80 -0.81 15.33
CA GLY A 158 -7.88 -1.61 15.94
C GLY A 158 -8.03 -3.05 15.46
N ILE A 159 -7.46 -3.46 14.32
CA ILE A 159 -7.60 -4.85 13.84
C ILE A 159 -6.91 -5.84 14.78
N ILE A 160 -5.68 -5.54 15.19
CA ILE A 160 -4.85 -6.46 15.97
C ILE A 160 -5.08 -6.21 17.48
N PRO A 161 -5.48 -7.23 18.25
CA PRO A 161 -5.61 -7.12 19.70
C PRO A 161 -4.30 -6.69 20.37
N GLY A 162 -4.38 -5.82 21.38
CA GLY A 162 -3.21 -5.29 22.10
C GLY A 162 -2.46 -4.17 21.38
N VAL A 163 -2.81 -3.87 20.12
CA VAL A 163 -2.33 -2.67 19.41
C VAL A 163 -3.38 -1.55 19.58
N PRO A 164 -3.06 -0.45 20.28
CA PRO A 164 -4.04 0.60 20.56
C PRO A 164 -4.63 1.20 19.29
N ASN A 165 -5.95 1.44 19.30
CA ASN A 165 -6.60 2.24 18.27
C ASN A 165 -6.59 3.72 18.71
N PRO A 166 -5.76 4.59 18.11
CA PRO A 166 -5.63 5.98 18.54
C PRO A 166 -6.89 6.81 18.26
N TYR A 167 -7.85 6.28 17.49
CA TYR A 167 -9.10 6.95 17.16
C TYR A 167 -10.25 6.59 18.12
N MET A 168 -10.00 5.74 19.13
CA MET A 168 -11.01 5.34 20.13
C MET A 168 -11.02 6.17 21.41
N MET A 169 -9.94 6.88 21.72
CA MET A 169 -9.85 7.61 23.00
C MET A 169 -10.61 8.95 22.95
N SER A 170 -11.40 9.19 24.00
CA SER A 170 -12.16 10.41 24.24
C SER A 170 -11.28 11.67 24.13
N GLN A 171 -11.78 12.70 23.44
CA GLN A 171 -11.15 14.02 23.29
C GLN A 171 -11.01 14.83 24.61
N SER A 172 -11.16 14.19 25.78
CA SER A 172 -11.21 14.86 27.08
C SER A 172 -9.88 14.97 27.82
N SER A 173 -8.75 14.55 27.23
CA SER A 173 -7.43 14.84 27.81
C SER A 173 -6.46 15.28 26.73
N ASN A 174 -6.09 16.57 26.78
CA ASN A 174 -4.92 17.15 26.11
C ASN A 174 -3.62 16.50 26.62
N GLN A 175 -3.38 15.24 26.30
CA GLN A 175 -2.09 14.60 26.50
C GLN A 175 -1.63 14.01 25.17
N ASN A 176 -0.61 14.65 24.61
CA ASN A 176 0.17 14.19 23.47
C ASN A 176 0.70 12.79 23.77
N HIS A 177 0.15 11.73 23.19
CA HIS A 177 0.85 10.44 23.17
C HIS A 177 0.60 9.73 21.84
N GLY A 178 1.62 9.77 20.98
CA GLY A 178 1.69 8.91 19.80
C GLY A 178 1.78 7.43 20.19
N LEU A 179 1.40 6.55 19.26
CA LEU A 179 1.45 5.08 19.34
C LEU A 179 2.80 4.48 19.80
N PHE A 180 3.86 5.30 19.87
CA PHE A 180 5.23 4.89 20.18
C PHE A 180 5.68 5.26 21.59
N ASN A 181 4.83 5.85 22.42
CA ASN A 181 5.14 6.08 23.83
C ASN A 181 4.87 4.80 24.64
N ARG A 182 5.78 3.82 24.51
CA ARG A 182 5.72 2.56 25.25
C ARG A 182 6.18 2.80 26.70
N GLY A 183 5.36 3.51 27.47
CA GLY A 183 5.41 3.47 28.93
C GLY A 183 4.71 2.19 29.40
N SER A 184 5.37 1.05 29.31
CA SER A 184 4.90 -0.17 29.96
C SER A 184 6.08 -0.85 30.65
N THR A 185 5.94 -0.91 31.97
CA THR A 185 6.68 -1.72 32.93
C THR A 185 6.91 -3.15 32.42
N THR A 186 8.00 -3.34 31.70
CA THR A 186 8.67 -4.63 31.57
C THR A 186 10.15 -4.30 31.68
N VAL A 187 10.76 -4.77 32.77
CA VAL A 187 12.20 -4.72 32.99
C VAL A 187 12.84 -5.64 31.95
N GLU A 188 13.06 -5.12 30.74
CA GLU A 188 13.99 -5.74 29.80
C GLU A 188 15.39 -5.37 30.29
N THR A 189 16.04 -6.32 30.96
CA THR A 189 17.46 -6.27 31.30
C THR A 189 18.27 -6.30 30.02
N TYR A 190 18.43 -5.13 29.38
CA TYR A 190 19.52 -4.93 28.42
C TYR A 190 20.82 -4.92 29.23
N GLN A 191 21.70 -5.88 28.99
CA GLN A 191 23.11 -5.71 29.32
C GLN A 191 23.66 -4.60 28.40
N GLU A 192 23.53 -3.36 28.87
CA GLU A 192 24.17 -2.20 28.27
C GLU A 192 25.68 -2.34 28.43
N THR A 193 26.38 -2.59 27.32
CA THR A 193 27.83 -2.34 27.20
C THR A 193 28.13 -0.83 27.11
N SER A 194 27.41 0.01 27.85
CA SER A 194 27.57 1.46 27.87
C SER A 194 28.14 1.91 29.22
N THR A 195 29.28 2.60 29.18
CA THR A 195 30.06 3.10 30.32
C THR A 195 29.45 4.32 31.03
N PHE A 196 28.15 4.59 30.89
CA PHE A 196 27.48 5.68 31.58
C PHE A 196 26.37 5.12 32.48
N TYR A 197 26.65 5.06 33.78
CA TYR A 197 25.69 4.66 34.82
C TYR A 197 24.51 5.66 34.87
N ALA A 198 23.30 5.20 34.54
CA ALA A 198 22.07 5.86 34.95
C ALA A 198 21.43 5.04 36.08
N SER A 199 21.48 5.57 37.31
CA SER A 199 20.87 4.98 38.49
C SER A 199 19.34 5.05 38.36
N THR A 200 18.67 3.91 38.48
CA THR A 200 17.22 3.77 38.43
C THR A 200 16.59 4.35 39.69
N THR A 201 16.02 5.55 39.60
CA THR A 201 14.98 6.02 40.52
C THR A 201 13.72 6.31 39.71
N ASP A 202 12.55 6.02 40.30
CA ASP A 202 11.18 5.99 39.72
C ASP A 202 10.64 7.33 39.17
N VAL A 203 11.48 8.19 38.63
CA VAL A 203 11.09 9.43 37.96
C VAL A 203 11.71 9.43 36.56
N ALA A 204 10.91 9.01 35.58
CA ALA A 204 11.30 8.93 34.16
C ALA A 204 11.68 10.29 33.52
N GLU A 205 11.64 11.40 34.26
CA GLU A 205 11.84 12.76 33.78
C GLU A 205 13.15 13.43 34.25
N SER A 206 14.04 12.74 34.97
CA SER A 206 15.29 13.37 35.49
C SER A 206 16.60 12.70 35.07
N GLY A 207 16.62 12.08 33.89
CA GLY A 207 17.87 11.76 33.20
C GLY A 207 18.40 12.98 32.43
N PRO A 208 19.72 13.23 32.37
CA PRO A 208 20.28 14.31 31.55
C PRO A 208 20.08 14.08 30.03
N VAL A 209 19.68 12.86 29.64
CA VAL A 209 19.34 12.48 28.27
C VAL A 209 18.02 11.74 28.29
N CYS A 210 16.95 12.39 27.80
CA CYS A 210 15.65 11.75 27.58
C CYS A 210 15.46 11.47 26.09
N PRO A 211 14.82 10.35 25.71
CA PRO A 211 14.44 10.10 24.32
C PRO A 211 13.55 11.24 23.78
N ILE A 212 13.90 11.78 22.61
CA ILE A 212 13.08 12.81 21.95
C ILE A 212 11.68 12.23 21.65
N GLU A 213 10.65 12.88 22.19
CA GLU A 213 9.25 12.55 21.95
C GLU A 213 8.87 12.69 20.47
N ILE A 214 8.09 11.72 19.97
CA ILE A 214 7.57 11.75 18.59
C ILE A 214 6.24 12.49 18.58
N THR A 215 6.27 13.70 18.04
CA THR A 215 5.09 14.58 17.85
C THR A 215 4.64 14.58 16.38
N PRO A 216 3.38 14.91 16.07
CA PRO A 216 2.94 15.08 14.69
C PRO A 216 3.76 16.16 13.95
N ILE A 217 4.04 15.92 12.66
CA ILE A 217 4.75 16.87 11.78
C ILE A 217 3.75 17.91 11.24
N LEU A 218 2.60 17.43 10.77
CA LEU A 218 1.61 18.28 10.11
C LEU A 218 0.20 17.86 10.58
N PRO A 219 -0.32 18.51 11.64
CA PRO A 219 -1.69 18.26 12.10
C PRO A 219 -2.74 18.60 11.03
N PRO A 220 -3.96 18.01 11.11
CA PRO A 220 -5.08 18.34 10.24
C PRO A 220 -5.42 19.83 10.26
N LEU A 221 -5.84 20.38 9.12
CA LEU A 221 -6.39 21.74 9.07
C LEU A 221 -7.82 21.80 9.62
N SER A 222 -8.23 22.96 10.12
CA SER A 222 -9.62 23.21 10.50
C SER A 222 -10.55 22.96 9.30
N GLY A 223 -11.44 21.98 9.42
CA GLY A 223 -12.37 21.56 8.36
C GLY A 223 -11.97 20.30 7.58
N GLU A 224 -10.79 19.71 7.84
CA GLU A 224 -10.43 18.39 7.28
C GLU A 224 -11.31 17.31 7.91
N GLN A 225 -12.22 16.72 7.12
CA GLN A 225 -13.09 15.64 7.59
C GLN A 225 -12.30 14.33 7.78
N MET A 226 -12.45 13.73 8.94
CA MET A 226 -11.93 12.40 9.23
C MET A 226 -12.73 11.32 8.47
N PRO A 227 -12.10 10.19 8.10
CA PRO A 227 -12.83 9.07 7.53
C PRO A 227 -13.84 8.54 8.56
N GLU A 228 -15.06 8.26 8.13
CA GLU A 228 -16.11 7.68 8.99
C GLU A 228 -15.66 6.38 9.68
N ASP A 229 -14.89 5.57 8.94
CA ASP A 229 -14.24 4.36 9.42
C ASP A 229 -12.74 4.42 9.10
N SER A 230 -11.97 4.93 10.06
CA SER A 230 -10.51 5.04 9.93
C SER A 230 -9.83 3.69 9.81
N THR A 231 -10.35 2.64 10.47
CA THR A 231 -9.80 1.29 10.40
C THR A 231 -9.90 0.74 8.99
N ARG A 232 -11.09 0.78 8.40
CA ARG A 232 -11.31 0.35 7.01
C ARG A 232 -10.46 1.17 6.02
N PHE A 233 -10.42 2.49 6.20
CA PHE A 233 -9.65 3.38 5.33
C PHE A 233 -8.16 3.01 5.28
N TYR A 234 -7.52 2.78 6.44
CA TYR A 234 -6.11 2.39 6.46
C TYR A 234 -5.87 0.95 6.00
N LEU A 235 -6.86 0.06 6.13
CA LEU A 235 -6.79 -1.27 5.52
C LEU A 235 -6.80 -1.19 3.99
N ASP A 236 -7.68 -0.37 3.40
CA ASP A 236 -7.68 -0.11 1.96
C ASP A 236 -6.32 0.44 1.51
N CYS A 237 -5.75 1.40 2.26
CA CYS A 237 -4.41 1.93 1.99
C CYS A 237 -3.32 0.86 2.05
N LEU A 238 -3.34 0.01 3.09
CA LEU A 238 -2.36 -1.07 3.24
C LEU A 238 -2.40 -2.02 2.04
N LEU A 239 -3.60 -2.50 1.68
CA LEU A 239 -3.80 -3.42 0.56
C LEU A 239 -3.44 -2.79 -0.80
N GLU A 240 -3.72 -1.51 -1.00
CA GLU A 240 -3.32 -0.73 -2.19
C GLU A 240 -1.79 -0.62 -2.28
N PHE A 241 -1.12 -0.25 -1.18
CA PHE A 241 0.31 0.01 -1.18
C PHE A 241 1.17 -1.26 -1.14
N MET A 242 0.65 -2.36 -0.60
CA MET A 242 1.28 -3.67 -0.72
C MET A 242 1.51 -4.07 -2.18
N VAL A 243 0.66 -3.60 -3.10
CA VAL A 243 0.75 -3.91 -4.53
C VAL A 243 1.47 -2.79 -5.27
N SER A 244 0.91 -1.57 -5.23
CA SER A 244 1.35 -0.44 -6.05
C SER A 244 2.77 0.06 -5.76
N GLN A 245 3.38 -0.33 -4.63
CA GLN A 245 4.75 0.08 -4.30
C GLN A 245 5.80 -0.94 -4.70
N VAL A 246 5.44 -2.20 -5.00
CA VAL A 246 6.44 -3.28 -5.17
C VAL A 246 7.32 -3.07 -6.37
N CYS A 247 6.70 -2.86 -7.52
CA CYS A 247 7.38 -2.72 -8.78
C CYS A 247 8.10 -1.37 -8.96
N LYS A 248 7.98 -0.45 -8.00
CA LYS A 248 8.63 0.88 -8.06
C LYS A 248 10.10 0.85 -7.68
N VAL A 249 10.55 -0.19 -6.98
CA VAL A 249 11.93 -0.25 -6.46
C VAL A 249 12.92 -0.48 -7.61
N GLU A 250 13.93 0.38 -7.71
CA GLU A 250 14.94 0.31 -8.76
C GLU A 250 16.12 -0.55 -8.30
N TRP A 251 15.93 -1.87 -8.26
CA TRP A 251 17.00 -2.82 -7.98
C TRP A 251 18.05 -2.84 -9.09
N ARG A 252 19.30 -3.17 -8.76
CA ARG A 252 20.39 -3.34 -9.75
C ARG A 252 20.07 -4.48 -10.72
N GLU A 253 19.54 -5.56 -10.20
CA GLU A 253 18.98 -6.66 -10.97
C GLU A 253 17.45 -6.55 -10.94
N LYS A 254 16.87 -6.15 -12.08
CA LYS A 254 15.43 -5.95 -12.25
C LYS A 254 14.77 -7.26 -12.70
N THR A 255 14.82 -8.28 -11.86
CA THR A 255 14.15 -9.57 -12.13
C THR A 255 12.76 -9.61 -11.52
N GLU A 256 11.80 -10.19 -12.24
CA GLU A 256 10.45 -10.46 -11.71
C GLU A 256 10.50 -11.26 -10.41
N ALA A 257 11.43 -12.22 -10.30
CA ALA A 257 11.68 -12.98 -9.08
C ALA A 257 12.00 -12.09 -7.86
N ARG A 258 12.65 -10.93 -8.05
CA ARG A 258 12.97 -10.01 -6.96
C ARG A 258 11.74 -9.25 -6.48
N TYR A 259 10.91 -8.76 -7.41
CA TYR A 259 9.63 -8.12 -7.07
C TYR A 259 8.67 -9.11 -6.41
N MET A 260 8.63 -10.35 -6.90
CA MET A 260 7.88 -11.46 -6.29
C MET A 260 8.31 -11.71 -4.85
N LYS A 261 9.61 -11.75 -4.56
CA LYS A 261 10.13 -11.89 -3.20
C LYS A 261 9.71 -10.72 -2.30
N CYS A 262 9.78 -9.49 -2.79
CA CYS A 262 9.35 -8.30 -2.05
C CYS A 262 7.86 -8.35 -1.70
N PHE A 263 7.00 -8.65 -2.68
CA PHE A 263 5.57 -8.79 -2.43
C PHE A 263 5.26 -9.95 -1.48
N HIS A 264 5.85 -11.12 -1.74
CA HIS A 264 5.70 -12.31 -0.91
C HIS A 264 6.02 -12.00 0.56
N PHE A 265 7.14 -11.34 0.84
CA PHE A 265 7.50 -10.94 2.20
C PHE A 265 6.40 -10.12 2.89
N ILE A 266 5.90 -9.06 2.25
CA ILE A 266 4.84 -8.23 2.87
C ILE A 266 3.54 -9.03 3.01
N PHE A 267 3.23 -9.86 2.01
CA PHE A 267 2.03 -10.69 2.01
C PHE A 267 2.05 -11.73 3.13
N GLU A 268 3.19 -12.38 3.39
CA GLU A 268 3.37 -13.28 4.53
C GLU A 268 3.20 -12.54 5.87
N LYS A 269 3.72 -11.31 5.99
CA LYS A 269 3.49 -10.48 7.18
C LYS A 269 2.02 -10.12 7.35
N PHE A 270 1.31 -9.81 6.25
CA PHE A 270 -0.13 -9.57 6.27
C PHE A 270 -0.90 -10.84 6.69
N LYS A 271 -0.61 -12.00 6.10
CA LYS A 271 -1.21 -13.29 6.47
C LYS A 271 -0.98 -13.61 7.95
N LYS A 272 0.23 -13.39 8.45
CA LYS A 272 0.59 -13.69 9.84
C LYS A 272 -0.12 -12.77 10.84
N HIS A 273 -0.13 -11.46 10.58
CA HIS A 273 -0.53 -10.48 11.59
C HIS A 273 -1.96 -9.96 11.45
N TYR A 274 -2.48 -9.84 10.23
CA TYR A 274 -3.79 -9.24 9.97
C TYR A 274 -4.88 -10.30 9.73
N LEU A 275 -4.59 -11.32 8.92
CA LEU A 275 -5.60 -12.28 8.46
C LEU A 275 -6.35 -13.01 9.60
N PRO A 276 -5.70 -13.49 10.68
CA PRO A 276 -6.38 -14.20 11.77
C PRO A 276 -7.38 -13.32 12.53
N HIS A 277 -7.14 -12.00 12.54
CA HIS A 277 -7.99 -11.03 13.23
C HIS A 277 -9.06 -10.42 12.31
N LEU A 278 -8.80 -10.39 11.00
CA LEU A 278 -9.80 -10.05 9.98
C LEU A 278 -10.84 -11.16 9.83
N PHE A 279 -10.43 -12.43 9.90
CA PHE A 279 -11.32 -13.59 9.80
C PHE A 279 -11.16 -14.50 11.03
N PRO A 280 -11.76 -14.18 12.18
CA PRO A 280 -11.68 -15.03 13.38
C PRO A 280 -12.23 -16.44 13.16
N SER A 281 -13.19 -16.58 12.25
CA SER A 281 -13.82 -17.83 11.81
C SER A 281 -13.04 -18.55 10.69
N TYR A 282 -11.78 -18.16 10.44
CA TYR A 282 -10.95 -18.76 9.41
C TYR A 282 -10.69 -20.24 9.73
N SER A 283 -11.06 -21.11 8.80
CA SER A 283 -10.84 -22.54 8.93
C SER A 283 -9.54 -22.97 8.28
N TYR A 284 -8.61 -23.48 9.09
CA TYR A 284 -7.38 -24.11 8.60
C TYR A 284 -7.59 -25.53 8.05
N THR A 285 -8.80 -26.10 8.21
CA THR A 285 -9.15 -27.42 7.68
C THR A 285 -9.74 -27.37 6.28
N THR A 286 -10.15 -26.19 5.80
CA THR A 286 -10.62 -26.01 4.42
C THR A 286 -9.45 -26.24 3.47
N ASN A 287 -9.44 -27.39 2.82
CA ASN A 287 -8.38 -27.79 1.92
C ASN A 287 -8.97 -28.27 0.59
N LEU A 288 -8.69 -27.54 -0.48
CA LEU A 288 -9.15 -27.90 -1.83
C LEU A 288 -8.55 -29.24 -2.31
N PHE A 289 -7.32 -29.54 -1.87
CA PHE A 289 -6.57 -30.72 -2.29
C PHE A 289 -6.85 -31.95 -1.41
N SER A 290 -7.49 -31.76 -0.26
CA SER A 290 -7.95 -32.83 0.63
C SER A 290 -9.26 -32.41 1.32
N PRO A 291 -10.37 -32.36 0.57
CA PRO A 291 -11.64 -31.85 1.08
C PRO A 291 -12.17 -32.77 2.19
N SER A 292 -12.73 -32.17 3.25
CA SER A 292 -13.54 -32.93 4.20
C SER A 292 -14.78 -33.45 3.47
N LEU A 293 -15.02 -34.75 3.60
CA LEU A 293 -16.20 -35.43 3.06
C LEU A 293 -17.36 -35.46 4.06
N ASP A 294 -17.18 -34.81 5.22
CA ASP A 294 -18.21 -34.73 6.24
C ASP A 294 -19.36 -33.83 5.78
N LEU A 295 -20.57 -34.19 6.17
CA LEU A 295 -21.75 -33.38 5.87
C LEU A 295 -21.65 -32.02 6.61
N PRO A 296 -21.90 -30.89 5.92
CA PRO A 296 -21.93 -29.59 6.57
C PRO A 296 -22.99 -29.55 7.68
N VAL A 297 -22.59 -29.08 8.86
CA VAL A 297 -23.50 -28.90 10.00
C VAL A 297 -24.37 -27.67 9.77
N LEU A 298 -25.64 -27.73 10.19
CA LEU A 298 -26.53 -26.58 10.19
C LEU A 298 -25.94 -25.46 11.06
N ARG A 299 -25.71 -24.31 10.44
CA ARG A 299 -25.18 -23.12 11.13
C ARG A 299 -26.29 -22.35 11.82
N TYR A 300 -26.03 -21.89 13.03
CA TYR A 300 -26.88 -20.98 13.78
C TYR A 300 -26.30 -19.56 13.70
N GLU A 301 -27.13 -18.56 13.97
CA GLU A 301 -26.73 -17.14 13.91
C GLU A 301 -25.51 -16.84 14.80
N ARG A 302 -25.45 -17.46 15.98
CA ARG A 302 -24.33 -17.35 16.92
C ARG A 302 -22.99 -17.84 16.35
N ASP A 303 -23.00 -18.76 15.39
CA ASP A 303 -21.79 -19.35 14.81
C ASP A 303 -21.17 -18.42 13.75
N ILE A 304 -21.95 -17.44 13.27
CA ILE A 304 -21.59 -16.52 12.20
C ILE A 304 -21.41 -15.09 12.73
N ARG A 305 -22.15 -14.75 13.80
CA ARG A 305 -22.14 -13.42 14.38
C ARG A 305 -20.80 -13.12 15.04
N ILE A 306 -20.15 -12.08 14.54
CA ILE A 306 -18.97 -11.49 15.17
C ILE A 306 -19.45 -10.56 16.29
N GLU A 307 -18.95 -10.78 17.50
CA GLU A 307 -19.19 -9.88 18.63
C GLU A 307 -18.48 -8.54 18.41
N HIS A 308 -19.19 -7.45 18.70
CA HIS A 308 -18.62 -6.11 18.59
C HIS A 308 -17.71 -5.83 19.79
N ASP A 309 -16.46 -5.51 19.48
CA ASP A 309 -15.49 -5.04 20.46
C ASP A 309 -15.42 -3.51 20.44
N SER A 310 -16.14 -2.88 21.37
CA SER A 310 -16.20 -1.42 21.52
C SER A 310 -14.87 -0.78 21.96
N THR A 311 -13.91 -1.58 22.43
CA THR A 311 -12.57 -1.08 22.77
C THR A 311 -11.68 -0.91 21.54
N ARG A 312 -11.99 -1.65 20.46
CA ARG A 312 -11.20 -1.67 19.22
C ARG A 312 -11.87 -0.92 18.07
N PHE A 313 -13.20 -0.91 17.98
CA PHE A 313 -13.93 -0.35 16.84
C PHE A 313 -15.06 0.59 17.26
N PRO A 314 -15.21 1.76 16.59
CA PRO A 314 -16.32 2.69 16.86
C PRO A 314 -17.67 2.07 16.47
N HIS A 315 -17.69 1.41 15.32
CA HIS A 315 -18.90 0.91 14.69
C HIS A 315 -18.93 -0.61 14.73
N LYS A 316 -20.12 -1.18 14.92
CA LYS A 316 -20.34 -2.64 14.94
C LYS A 316 -19.99 -3.31 13.60
N ASP A 317 -20.14 -2.57 12.51
CA ASP A 317 -19.95 -3.08 11.15
C ASP A 317 -18.52 -2.94 10.62
N THR A 318 -17.62 -2.26 11.35
CA THR A 318 -16.24 -1.98 10.90
C THR A 318 -15.50 -3.26 10.49
N LEU A 319 -15.59 -4.34 11.27
CA LEU A 319 -14.88 -5.57 10.92
C LEU A 319 -15.48 -6.24 9.67
N TYR A 320 -16.80 -6.23 9.51
CA TYR A 320 -17.44 -6.75 8.30
C TYR A 320 -17.08 -5.92 7.06
N HIS A 321 -16.98 -4.59 7.19
CA HIS A 321 -16.46 -3.74 6.12
C HIS A 321 -15.01 -4.10 5.76
N CYS A 322 -14.16 -4.35 6.76
CA CYS A 322 -12.77 -4.76 6.56
C CYS A 322 -12.67 -6.13 5.85
N GLN A 323 -13.46 -7.12 6.29
CA GLN A 323 -13.57 -8.43 5.63
C GLN A 323 -13.99 -8.28 4.17
N SER A 324 -15.03 -7.48 3.93
CA SER A 324 -15.51 -7.17 2.58
C SER A 324 -14.41 -6.54 1.72
N THR A 325 -13.64 -5.58 2.25
CA THR A 325 -12.49 -4.98 1.57
C THR A 325 -11.45 -6.04 1.16
N VAL A 326 -11.07 -6.95 2.05
CA VAL A 326 -10.07 -7.99 1.77
C VAL A 326 -10.59 -9.00 0.75
N ILE A 327 -11.83 -9.48 0.89
CA ILE A 327 -12.46 -10.38 -0.08
C ILE A 327 -12.47 -9.72 -1.45
N ARG A 328 -12.87 -8.45 -1.54
CA ARG A 328 -12.90 -7.71 -2.80
C ARG A 328 -11.52 -7.56 -3.41
N TRP A 329 -10.50 -7.30 -2.59
CA TRP A 329 -9.10 -7.25 -3.02
C TRP A 329 -8.64 -8.60 -3.59
N VAL A 330 -8.91 -9.73 -2.90
CA VAL A 330 -8.58 -11.08 -3.42
C VAL A 330 -9.34 -11.37 -4.71
N THR A 331 -10.64 -11.05 -4.80
CA THR A 331 -11.41 -11.23 -6.05
C THR A 331 -10.82 -10.42 -7.20
N HIS A 332 -10.30 -9.22 -6.94
CA HIS A 332 -9.75 -8.36 -7.98
C HIS A 332 -8.52 -8.99 -8.64
N PHE A 333 -7.62 -9.60 -7.87
CA PHE A 333 -6.38 -10.20 -8.39
C PHE A 333 -6.53 -11.66 -8.86
N THR A 334 -7.67 -12.28 -8.60
CA THR A 334 -7.96 -13.67 -9.02
C THR A 334 -8.79 -13.77 -10.30
N GLN A 335 -9.54 -12.71 -10.64
CA GLN A 335 -10.24 -12.59 -11.92
C GLN A 335 -9.26 -12.62 -13.10
N CYS A 336 -9.74 -12.95 -14.29
CA CYS A 336 -8.93 -12.73 -15.47
C CYS A 336 -9.05 -11.25 -15.85
N MET A 337 -7.92 -10.53 -15.94
CA MET A 337 -7.91 -9.21 -16.56
C MET A 337 -8.39 -9.40 -18.00
N LYS A 338 -9.63 -8.98 -18.29
CA LYS A 338 -10.06 -8.86 -19.69
C LYS A 338 -9.08 -7.88 -20.33
N LYS A 339 -8.17 -8.38 -21.17
CA LYS A 339 -7.41 -7.53 -22.09
C LYS A 339 -8.48 -6.71 -22.80
N ALA A 340 -8.50 -5.40 -22.55
CA ALA A 340 -9.28 -4.51 -23.38
C ALA A 340 -8.67 -4.64 -24.77
N ASN A 341 -9.24 -5.52 -25.60
CA ASN A 341 -8.94 -5.57 -27.01
C ASN A 341 -9.41 -4.21 -27.53
N VAL A 342 -8.49 -3.25 -27.57
CA VAL A 342 -8.59 -2.10 -28.46
C VAL A 342 -8.46 -2.69 -29.85
N THR A 343 -9.57 -3.27 -30.31
CA THR A 343 -9.75 -3.58 -31.72
C THR A 343 -9.82 -2.22 -32.36
N PHE A 344 -8.74 -1.80 -33.02
CA PHE A 344 -8.79 -0.72 -33.98
C PHE A 344 -9.85 -1.11 -35.01
N GLN A 345 -11.09 -0.67 -34.81
CA GLN A 345 -12.10 -0.68 -35.86
C GLN A 345 -11.62 0.34 -36.90
N GLN A 346 -11.00 -0.17 -37.95
CA GLN A 346 -10.91 0.52 -39.22
C GLN A 346 -12.34 0.94 -39.63
N PRO A 347 -12.56 2.19 -40.07
CA PRO A 347 -13.88 2.61 -40.53
C PRO A 347 -14.19 1.88 -41.83
N VAL A 348 -15.16 0.97 -41.80
CA VAL A 348 -15.79 0.42 -43.00
C VAL A 348 -16.75 1.49 -43.54
N LEU A 349 -16.51 1.94 -44.77
CA LEU A 349 -17.41 2.80 -45.54
C LEU A 349 -18.72 2.02 -45.82
N PRO A 350 -19.92 2.57 -45.57
CA PRO A 350 -21.14 1.92 -46.00
C PRO A 350 -21.46 2.30 -47.46
N GLU A 351 -21.46 1.32 -48.34
CA GLU A 351 -22.14 1.37 -49.63
C GLU A 351 -23.65 1.36 -49.43
N THR A 352 -24.34 2.26 -50.13
CA THR A 352 -25.81 2.34 -50.26
C THR A 352 -26.39 1.10 -50.94
N PRO A 353 -27.65 0.75 -50.59
CA PRO A 353 -28.65 0.80 -51.66
C PRO A 353 -29.99 1.42 -51.23
N GLU A 354 -30.66 1.90 -52.25
CA GLU A 354 -31.89 2.69 -52.28
C GLU A 354 -33.17 1.95 -51.85
N GLN A 355 -34.17 2.79 -51.53
CA GLN A 355 -35.60 2.72 -51.90
C GLN A 355 -36.69 2.41 -50.84
N ASN A 356 -37.64 3.36 -50.86
CA ASN A 356 -39.08 3.35 -50.53
C ASN A 356 -39.49 3.54 -49.05
N GLU A 357 -39.84 4.77 -48.65
CA GLU A 357 -41.13 5.49 -48.82
C GLU A 357 -42.21 5.12 -47.77
N SER A 358 -42.49 6.02 -46.81
CA SER A 358 -43.76 6.78 -46.74
C SER A 358 -44.12 7.27 -45.31
N ASN A 359 -44.34 8.59 -45.22
CA ASN A 359 -45.30 9.32 -44.38
C ASN A 359 -45.00 9.78 -42.91
N ARG A 360 -44.41 11.00 -42.84
CA ARG A 360 -44.98 12.29 -42.29
C ARG A 360 -45.06 12.53 -40.75
N PRO A 361 -45.21 13.81 -40.28
CA PRO A 361 -44.28 14.97 -40.17
C PRO A 361 -43.99 15.40 -38.69
N ALA A 362 -42.78 15.84 -38.31
CA ALA A 362 -42.18 17.19 -38.32
C ALA A 362 -42.77 18.27 -37.38
N ALA A 363 -41.98 18.70 -36.37
CA ALA A 363 -41.68 20.09 -35.94
C ALA A 363 -40.80 20.08 -34.64
N PRO A 364 -40.09 21.16 -34.25
CA PRO A 364 -38.82 21.60 -34.86
C PRO A 364 -37.66 21.88 -33.85
N SER A 365 -36.44 21.86 -34.39
CA SER A 365 -35.23 22.67 -34.08
C SER A 365 -34.90 23.15 -32.65
N ASP A 366 -33.69 22.85 -32.17
CA ASP A 366 -32.58 23.83 -32.23
C ASP A 366 -31.20 23.19 -32.02
N ALA A 367 -30.23 23.80 -32.70
CA ALA A 367 -28.85 23.40 -32.87
C ALA A 367 -27.94 23.86 -31.72
N ASP A 368 -26.86 23.11 -31.45
CA ASP A 368 -25.52 23.62 -31.74
C ASP A 368 -24.43 22.54 -31.62
N ASN A 369 -23.44 22.67 -32.51
CA ASN A 369 -22.41 21.72 -32.84
C ASN A 369 -21.05 22.45 -32.81
N GLN A 370 -20.02 21.92 -32.12
CA GLN A 370 -18.57 22.13 -32.34
C GLN A 370 -17.79 21.48 -31.17
N SER A 371 -17.16 20.32 -31.32
CA SER A 371 -15.85 20.00 -31.95
C SER A 371 -14.60 20.44 -31.18
N THR A 372 -13.92 19.41 -30.64
CA THR A 372 -12.48 19.10 -30.71
C THR A 372 -11.42 19.89 -29.94
N THR A 373 -10.65 19.08 -29.17
CA THR A 373 -9.20 19.12 -28.90
C THR A 373 -8.64 20.27 -28.06
N ASN A 374 -8.13 19.93 -26.87
CA ASN A 374 -6.70 20.07 -26.58
C ASN A 374 -6.23 19.31 -25.31
N LEU A 375 -4.97 18.92 -25.41
CA LEU A 375 -4.13 18.13 -24.53
C LEU A 375 -3.73 18.83 -23.21
N LEU A 376 -3.36 17.98 -22.23
CA LEU A 376 -2.52 18.25 -21.04
C LEU A 376 -3.11 19.15 -19.95
N THR A 377 -3.42 18.57 -18.78
CA THR A 377 -3.09 19.16 -17.46
C THR A 377 -3.34 18.16 -16.31
N THR A 378 -2.28 17.93 -15.55
CA THR A 378 -2.23 17.76 -14.08
C THR A 378 -3.21 16.81 -13.39
N SER A 379 -2.65 15.73 -12.86
CA SER A 379 -3.17 14.85 -11.82
C SER A 379 -3.90 15.60 -10.68
N THR A 380 -5.23 15.57 -10.71
CA THR A 380 -6.09 15.95 -9.59
C THR A 380 -6.33 14.71 -8.72
N PHE A 381 -5.81 14.77 -7.51
CA PHE A 381 -5.95 13.78 -6.45
C PHE A 381 -7.42 13.44 -6.20
N GLY A 382 -7.77 12.16 -6.27
CA GLY A 382 -9.10 11.64 -6.00
C GLY A 382 -9.50 11.81 -4.54
N LEU A 383 -10.53 12.61 -4.30
CA LEU A 383 -11.32 12.63 -3.06
C LEU A 383 -12.83 12.52 -3.32
N GLU A 384 -13.26 12.28 -4.55
CA GLU A 384 -14.66 12.13 -4.93
C GLU A 384 -14.86 10.73 -5.53
N ARG A 385 -14.90 9.68 -4.70
CA ARG A 385 -15.39 8.35 -5.10
C ARG A 385 -16.25 7.76 -3.98
N ASP A 386 -17.35 7.16 -4.38
CA ASP A 386 -18.36 6.56 -3.51
C ASP A 386 -17.77 5.61 -2.44
N PRO A 387 -18.31 5.61 -1.20
CA PRO A 387 -17.87 4.76 -0.08
C PRO A 387 -18.08 3.25 -0.29
N SER A 388 -18.66 2.84 -1.42
CA SER A 388 -18.87 1.42 -1.81
C SER A 388 -17.88 0.90 -2.86
N SER A 389 -16.97 1.76 -3.35
CA SER A 389 -15.91 1.40 -4.29
C SER A 389 -14.60 1.14 -3.54
N THR A 390 -14.08 -0.09 -3.65
CA THR A 390 -12.69 -0.41 -3.28
C THR A 390 -11.76 0.43 -4.15
N SER A 391 -10.77 1.13 -3.57
CA SER A 391 -9.97 2.19 -4.21
C SER A 391 -9.16 1.76 -5.46
N LEU A 392 -9.12 0.47 -5.77
CA LEU A 392 -8.50 -0.10 -6.97
C LEU A 392 -9.31 0.25 -8.23
N GLY A 393 -9.11 1.46 -8.75
CA GLY A 393 -9.38 1.74 -10.15
C GLY A 393 -8.38 0.97 -11.01
N ASN A 394 -8.85 0.30 -12.06
CA ASN A 394 -8.00 -0.44 -13.01
C ASN A 394 -6.90 0.43 -13.66
N ASP A 395 -7.04 1.76 -13.61
CA ASP A 395 -6.22 2.70 -14.39
C ASP A 395 -4.84 2.99 -13.77
N ASP A 396 -4.60 2.64 -12.49
CA ASP A 396 -3.36 3.01 -11.78
C ASP A 396 -2.35 1.86 -11.57
N LEU A 397 -2.75 0.59 -11.75
CA LEU A 397 -1.86 -0.57 -11.57
C LEU A 397 -1.25 -1.03 -12.90
N SER A 398 0.05 -1.33 -12.90
CA SER A 398 0.69 -1.92 -14.07
C SER A 398 0.32 -3.40 -14.21
N PHE A 399 0.37 -3.94 -15.44
CA PHE A 399 0.18 -5.38 -15.68
C PHE A 399 1.15 -6.24 -14.84
N ARG A 400 2.36 -5.72 -14.57
CA ARG A 400 3.35 -6.38 -13.73
C ARG A 400 2.90 -6.46 -12.27
N ASP A 401 2.33 -5.39 -11.73
CA ASP A 401 1.80 -5.40 -10.36
C ASP A 401 0.72 -6.47 -10.20
N TYR A 402 -0.17 -6.57 -11.20
CA TYR A 402 -1.21 -7.58 -11.22
C TYR A 402 -0.66 -9.01 -11.29
N ALA A 403 0.31 -9.24 -12.19
CA ALA A 403 0.97 -10.53 -12.36
C ALA A 403 1.64 -10.98 -11.05
N VAL A 404 2.40 -10.08 -10.39
CA VAL A 404 3.09 -10.38 -9.13
C VAL A 404 2.13 -10.88 -8.05
N VAL A 405 0.98 -10.21 -7.90
CA VAL A 405 -0.02 -10.60 -6.90
C VAL A 405 -0.68 -11.92 -7.29
N LYS A 406 -1.13 -12.05 -8.55
CA LYS A 406 -1.83 -13.26 -9.03
C LYS A 406 -0.94 -14.51 -8.94
N GLU A 407 0.31 -14.41 -9.37
CA GLU A 407 1.27 -15.50 -9.26
C GLU A 407 1.55 -15.86 -7.80
N THR A 408 1.63 -14.88 -6.90
CA THR A 408 1.83 -15.15 -5.46
C THR A 408 0.60 -15.84 -4.85
N LEU A 409 -0.62 -15.41 -5.20
CA LEU A 409 -1.84 -16.05 -4.71
C LEU A 409 -1.98 -17.51 -5.17
N TYR A 410 -1.39 -17.86 -6.31
CA TYR A 410 -1.42 -19.21 -6.88
C TYR A 410 -0.09 -19.98 -6.73
N SER A 411 0.90 -19.45 -6.01
CA SER A 411 2.24 -20.02 -5.94
C SER A 411 2.33 -21.28 -5.08
N SER A 412 1.41 -21.48 -4.14
CA SER A 412 1.44 -22.58 -3.18
C SER A 412 0.05 -23.11 -2.87
N ARG A 413 -0.02 -24.38 -2.42
CA ARG A 413 -1.28 -24.99 -1.96
C ARG A 413 -1.87 -24.23 -0.78
N GLU A 414 -1.03 -23.70 0.10
CA GLU A 414 -1.45 -22.88 1.24
C GLU A 414 -2.15 -21.60 0.77
N ASN A 415 -1.56 -20.87 -0.19
CA ASN A 415 -2.15 -19.65 -0.73
C ASN A 415 -3.45 -19.94 -1.48
N ILE A 416 -3.52 -21.04 -2.24
CA ILE A 416 -4.75 -21.45 -2.93
C ILE A 416 -5.85 -21.81 -1.92
N ASN A 417 -5.53 -22.56 -0.87
CA ASN A 417 -6.47 -22.86 0.21
C ASN A 417 -6.94 -21.58 0.91
N MET A 418 -6.03 -20.62 1.14
CA MET A 418 -6.37 -19.32 1.70
C MET A 418 -7.33 -18.52 0.81
N VAL A 419 -7.09 -18.47 -0.51
CA VAL A 419 -8.00 -17.80 -1.45
C VAL A 419 -9.40 -18.42 -1.38
N ASN A 420 -9.50 -19.76 -1.42
CA ASN A 420 -10.77 -20.47 -1.33
C ASN A 420 -11.46 -20.27 0.03
N GLU A 421 -10.69 -20.25 1.12
CA GLU A 421 -11.24 -19.99 2.46
C GLU A 421 -11.75 -18.55 2.59
N ILE A 422 -11.02 -17.54 2.09
CA ILE A 422 -11.49 -16.15 2.03
C ILE A 422 -12.79 -16.05 1.22
N PHE A 423 -12.88 -16.76 0.10
CA PHE A 423 -14.11 -16.83 -0.69
C PHE A 423 -15.25 -17.53 0.05
N ARG A 424 -14.96 -18.58 0.83
CA ARG A 424 -15.93 -19.24 1.70
C ARG A 424 -16.47 -18.24 2.73
N GLN A 425 -15.61 -17.44 3.36
CA GLN A 425 -16.01 -16.42 4.34
C GLN A 425 -17.01 -15.42 3.74
N ALA A 426 -16.89 -15.06 2.45
CA ALA A 426 -17.86 -14.20 1.77
C ALA A 426 -19.29 -14.76 1.81
N PHE A 427 -19.47 -16.07 1.67
CA PHE A 427 -20.78 -16.74 1.76
C PHE A 427 -21.26 -16.98 3.19
N LEU A 428 -20.42 -16.71 4.20
CA LEU A 428 -20.83 -16.69 5.59
C LEU A 428 -21.30 -15.28 6.02
N MET A 429 -20.99 -14.23 5.26
CA MET A 429 -21.39 -12.86 5.60
C MET A 429 -22.92 -12.66 5.51
N GLN A 430 -23.41 -11.60 6.14
CA GLN A 430 -24.81 -11.18 6.04
C GLN A 430 -25.14 -10.68 4.62
N PHE A 431 -26.42 -10.77 4.22
CA PHE A 431 -26.87 -10.38 2.87
C PHE A 431 -26.68 -8.90 2.52
N ASN A 432 -26.46 -8.03 3.51
CA ASN A 432 -26.05 -6.64 3.29
C ASN A 432 -24.74 -6.55 2.46
N TYR A 433 -23.93 -7.62 2.47
CA TYR A 433 -22.68 -7.76 1.71
C TYR A 433 -22.84 -8.54 0.39
N ALA A 434 -24.06 -8.66 -0.14
CA ALA A 434 -24.34 -9.37 -1.39
C ALA A 434 -23.50 -8.86 -2.59
N SER A 435 -23.11 -7.58 -2.60
CA SER A 435 -22.22 -7.04 -3.65
C SER A 435 -20.85 -7.70 -3.66
N THR A 436 -20.31 -8.03 -2.48
CA THR A 436 -19.04 -8.76 -2.31
C THR A 436 -19.21 -10.23 -2.67
N MET A 437 -20.31 -10.87 -2.23
CA MET A 437 -20.64 -12.25 -2.62
C MET A 437 -20.71 -12.40 -4.15
N ARG A 438 -21.37 -11.46 -4.85
CA ARG A 438 -21.47 -11.48 -6.31
C ARG A 438 -20.11 -11.44 -7.01
N LYS A 439 -19.11 -10.75 -6.46
CA LYS A 439 -17.75 -10.74 -7.01
C LYS A 439 -17.07 -12.11 -6.89
N VAL A 440 -17.24 -12.78 -5.76
CA VAL A 440 -16.73 -14.15 -5.56
C VAL A 440 -17.42 -15.12 -6.53
N VAL A 441 -18.74 -15.02 -6.68
CA VAL A 441 -19.51 -15.83 -7.66
C VAL A 441 -19.00 -15.58 -9.09
N ALA A 442 -18.67 -14.34 -9.45
CA ALA A 442 -18.11 -14.02 -10.76
C ALA A 442 -16.76 -14.71 -11.00
N VAL A 443 -15.87 -14.75 -9.99
CA VAL A 443 -14.60 -15.49 -10.06
C VAL A 443 -14.85 -16.97 -10.29
N TYR A 444 -15.71 -17.61 -9.47
CA TYR A 444 -16.03 -19.03 -9.65
C TYR A 444 -16.68 -19.32 -11.01
N LYS A 445 -17.51 -18.40 -11.51
CA LYS A 445 -18.10 -18.52 -12.84
C LYS A 445 -17.00 -18.59 -13.90
N GLU A 446 -16.00 -17.71 -13.85
CA GLU A 446 -14.85 -17.72 -14.76
C GLU A 446 -14.00 -18.98 -14.64
N TRP A 447 -13.77 -19.47 -13.41
CA TRP A 447 -12.96 -20.66 -13.15
C TRP A 447 -13.61 -21.98 -13.61
N ILE A 448 -14.95 -22.08 -13.48
CA ILE A 448 -15.69 -23.33 -13.72
C ILE A 448 -16.25 -23.42 -15.15
N HIS A 449 -16.58 -22.29 -15.80
CA HIS A 449 -17.13 -22.34 -17.17
C HIS A 449 -16.08 -22.81 -18.18
N LYS A 450 -16.45 -23.84 -18.96
CA LYS A 450 -15.58 -24.76 -19.70
C LYS A 450 -14.78 -24.19 -20.89
N ASN A 451 -14.75 -22.88 -21.12
CA ASN A 451 -14.10 -22.25 -22.27
C ASN A 451 -13.22 -21.03 -21.89
N SER A 452 -12.79 -20.90 -20.64
CA SER A 452 -11.83 -19.86 -20.27
C SER A 452 -10.41 -20.28 -20.69
N PRO A 453 -9.73 -19.56 -21.61
CA PRO A 453 -8.35 -19.86 -22.01
C PRO A 453 -7.33 -19.57 -20.89
N GLU A 454 -7.75 -18.94 -19.80
CA GLU A 454 -6.93 -18.59 -18.64
C GLU A 454 -7.44 -19.28 -17.35
N LYS A 455 -7.79 -20.56 -17.44
CA LYS A 455 -8.16 -21.34 -16.25
C LYS A 455 -6.95 -21.43 -15.31
N PRO A 456 -7.10 -21.20 -13.99
CA PRO A 456 -5.99 -21.38 -13.07
C PRO A 456 -5.45 -22.81 -13.09
N LEU A 457 -4.12 -22.97 -13.11
CA LEU A 457 -3.44 -24.26 -13.20
C LEU A 457 -3.90 -25.28 -12.16
N PHE A 458 -4.23 -24.82 -10.94
CA PHE A 458 -4.67 -25.71 -9.85
C PHE A 458 -6.07 -26.32 -10.07
N LEU A 459 -6.81 -25.87 -11.09
CA LEU A 459 -8.10 -26.42 -11.50
C LEU A 459 -8.02 -27.28 -12.77
N GLU A 460 -6.84 -27.36 -13.39
CA GLU A 460 -6.61 -28.22 -14.54
C GLU A 460 -6.41 -29.68 -14.11
N GLU A 461 -6.66 -30.61 -15.04
CA GLU A 461 -6.40 -32.02 -14.78
C GLU A 461 -4.88 -32.25 -14.66
N PRO A 462 -4.43 -33.16 -13.77
CA PRO A 462 -3.02 -33.52 -13.67
C PRO A 462 -2.51 -34.01 -15.04
N SER A 463 -1.34 -33.52 -15.47
CA SER A 463 -0.76 -34.00 -16.74
C SER A 463 -0.45 -35.50 -16.65
N ALA A 464 -0.60 -36.24 -17.76
CA ALA A 464 -0.37 -37.68 -17.81
C ALA A 464 1.03 -38.08 -17.28
N ALA A 465 2.06 -37.26 -17.51
CA ALA A 465 3.42 -37.47 -17.00
C ALA A 465 3.53 -37.46 -15.45
N SER A 466 2.59 -36.81 -14.74
CA SER A 466 2.51 -36.80 -13.28
C SER A 466 1.81 -38.04 -12.69
N MET A 467 1.10 -38.81 -13.53
CA MET A 467 0.49 -40.08 -13.14
C MET A 467 1.50 -41.23 -13.24
N GLU A 468 2.37 -41.23 -14.26
CA GLU A 468 3.42 -42.25 -14.44
C GLU A 468 4.43 -42.28 -13.28
N THR A 469 4.80 -41.11 -12.72
CA THR A 469 5.74 -41.02 -11.59
C THR A 469 5.16 -41.53 -10.25
N LYS A 470 3.84 -41.72 -10.16
CA LYS A 470 3.19 -42.31 -8.99
C LYS A 470 3.01 -43.82 -9.11
N GLU A 471 2.85 -44.34 -10.32
CA GLU A 471 2.78 -45.80 -10.54
C GLU A 471 4.15 -46.45 -10.31
N GLU A 472 5.26 -45.85 -10.76
CA GLU A 472 6.61 -46.39 -10.51
C GLU A 472 7.03 -46.41 -9.02
N LYS A 473 6.38 -45.62 -8.15
CA LYS A 473 6.68 -45.62 -6.70
C LYS A 473 5.79 -46.55 -5.87
N ASN A 474 4.74 -47.11 -6.45
CA ASN A 474 3.89 -48.09 -5.78
C ASN A 474 4.26 -49.54 -6.13
N ASP A 475 5.12 -49.74 -7.14
CA ASP A 475 5.61 -51.05 -7.58
C ASP A 475 7.08 -51.33 -7.18
N ALA A 476 7.63 -50.62 -6.19
CA ALA A 476 8.99 -50.81 -5.68
C ALA A 476 9.05 -51.21 -4.20
#